data_AF-A0A562BH22-F1
#
_entry.id   AF-A0A562BH22-F1
#
_cell.length_a   1.000
_cell.length_b   1.000
_cell.length_c   1.000
_cell.angle_alpha   90.00
_cell.angle_beta   90.00
_cell.angle_gamma   90.00
#
_symmetry.space_group_name_H-M   'P 1'
#
loop_
_entity.id
_entity.type
_entity.pdbx_description
1 polymer ?
#
loop_
_entity_poly.entity_id
_entity_poly.type
_entity_poly.pdbx_seq_one_letter_code
_entity_poly.pdbx_strand_id
1 'polypeptide(L)'
;MLRPLGRGGYGHSRDGIAHVVQGLLNCRELIIEASDIVRRAWMLYATSKADFADCLIERRCHAAECHRTMTFDVNAARTAGFQLLQ
;
A
#
# COMPACT_ATOMS: atom_id res chain seq x y z
N MET A 1 -4.69 -25.96 -13.74
CA MET A 1 -3.43 -25.29 -13.36
C MET A 1 -3.80 -24.05 -12.56
N LEU A 2 -3.88 -24.16 -11.24
CA LEU A 2 -4.30 -23.06 -10.36
C LEU A 2 -3.13 -22.08 -10.23
N ARG A 3 -3.32 -20.84 -10.72
CA ARG A 3 -2.38 -19.75 -10.47
C ARG A 3 -2.26 -19.57 -8.94
N PRO A 4 -1.05 -19.45 -8.38
CA PRO A 4 -0.91 -19.15 -6.97
C PRO A 4 -1.62 -17.82 -6.70
N LEU A 5 -2.58 -17.82 -5.79
CA LEU A 5 -3.21 -16.62 -5.27
C LEU A 5 -2.10 -15.80 -4.61
N GLY A 6 -1.57 -14.81 -5.34
CA GLY A 6 -0.79 -13.73 -4.74
C GLY A 6 -1.61 -13.16 -3.58
N ARG A 7 -0.94 -12.84 -2.46
CA ARG A 7 -1.52 -12.50 -1.15
C ARG A 7 -2.33 -11.19 -1.12
N GLY A 8 -3.25 -10.97 -2.05
CA GLY A 8 -4.40 -10.09 -1.85
C GLY A 8 -5.61 -10.99 -1.64
N GLY A 9 -6.38 -10.78 -0.56
CA GLY A 9 -7.52 -11.63 -0.17
C GLY A 9 -8.62 -11.84 -1.22
N TYR A 10 -8.49 -11.24 -2.41
CA TYR A 10 -9.44 -11.26 -3.51
C TYR A 10 -8.83 -11.73 -4.86
N GLY A 11 -7.59 -12.24 -4.88
CA GLY A 11 -7.01 -12.88 -6.07
C GLY A 11 -6.65 -11.95 -7.24
N HIS A 12 -6.53 -10.64 -7.01
CA HIS A 12 -6.09 -9.68 -8.02
C HIS A 12 -4.57 -9.65 -8.16
N SER A 13 -4.09 -9.38 -9.38
CA SER A 13 -2.67 -9.15 -9.63
C SER A 13 -2.21 -7.81 -9.05
N ARG A 14 -0.91 -7.71 -8.77
CA ARG A 14 -0.30 -6.47 -8.29
C ARG A 14 -0.56 -5.30 -9.25
N ASP A 15 -0.39 -5.55 -10.54
CA ASP A 15 -0.64 -4.59 -11.62
C ASP A 15 -2.12 -4.21 -11.71
N GLY A 16 -3.03 -5.16 -11.48
CA GLY A 16 -4.47 -4.89 -11.45
C GLY A 16 -4.83 -3.93 -10.33
N ILE A 17 -4.27 -4.13 -9.12
CA ILE A 17 -4.45 -3.22 -7.99
C ILE A 17 -3.85 -1.84 -8.32
N ALA A 18 -2.63 -1.78 -8.86
CA ALA A 18 -1.99 -0.53 -9.23
C ALA A 18 -2.81 0.27 -10.26
N HIS A 19 -3.37 -0.41 -11.26
CA HIS A 19 -4.20 0.19 -12.29
C HIS A 19 -5.50 0.76 -11.72
N VAL A 20 -6.19 0.01 -10.86
CA VAL A 20 -7.43 0.47 -10.22
C VAL A 20 -7.17 1.70 -9.36
N VAL A 21 -6.13 1.68 -8.50
CA VAL A 21 -5.78 2.82 -7.65
C VAL A 21 -5.43 4.05 -8.48
N GLN A 22 -4.66 3.88 -9.57
CA GLN A 22 -4.35 4.97 -10.48
C GLN A 22 -5.62 5.53 -11.15
N GLY A 23 -6.56 4.66 -11.55
CA GLY A 23 -7.86 5.07 -12.09
C GLY A 23 -8.67 5.90 -11.10
N LEU A 24 -8.78 5.44 -9.85
CA LEU A 24 -9.46 6.18 -8.78
C LEU A 24 -8.84 7.56 -8.54
N LEU A 25 -7.50 7.65 -8.53
CA LEU A 25 -6.77 8.91 -8.36
C LEU A 25 -6.91 9.90 -9.54
N ASN A 26 -7.35 9.43 -10.70
CA ASN A 26 -7.52 10.23 -11.91
C ASN A 26 -9.00 10.49 -12.25
N CYS A 27 -9.94 9.86 -11.53
CA CYS A 27 -11.37 10.05 -11.68
C CYS A 27 -11.77 11.44 -11.17
N ARG A 28 -12.42 12.26 -12.02
CA ARG A 28 -12.78 13.64 -11.68
C ARG A 28 -14.02 13.72 -10.80
N GLU A 29 -14.81 12.67 -10.82
CA GLU A 29 -16.08 12.51 -10.12
C GLU A 29 -15.87 12.06 -8.66
N LEU A 30 -14.66 11.62 -8.29
CA LEU A 30 -14.33 11.14 -6.96
C LEU A 30 -13.39 12.11 -6.24
N ILE A 31 -13.72 12.40 -4.98
CA ILE A 31 -12.80 13.06 -4.07
C ILE A 31 -12.11 11.98 -3.24
N ILE A 32 -10.82 11.79 -3.47
CA ILE A 32 -10.01 10.84 -2.69
C ILE A 32 -9.39 11.58 -1.51
N GLU A 33 -9.67 11.08 -0.30
CA GLU A 33 -9.08 11.62 0.92
C GLU A 33 -7.54 11.52 0.92
N ALA A 34 -6.88 12.65 1.20
CA ALA A 34 -5.43 12.83 1.13
C ALA A 34 -4.82 12.17 -0.12
N SER A 35 -5.35 12.55 -1.28
CA SER A 35 -4.98 12.01 -2.59
C SER A 35 -3.48 12.08 -2.89
N ASP A 36 -2.76 13.05 -2.32
CA ASP A 36 -1.31 13.17 -2.40
C ASP A 36 -0.60 12.03 -1.64
N ILE A 37 -1.07 11.68 -0.43
CA ILE A 37 -0.55 10.55 0.35
C ILE A 37 -0.85 9.24 -0.39
N VAL A 38 -2.08 9.08 -0.89
CA VAL A 38 -2.47 7.88 -1.67
C VAL A 38 -1.61 7.77 -2.93
N ARG A 39 -1.30 8.87 -3.62
CA ARG A 39 -0.41 8.89 -4.79
C ARG A 39 1.02 8.49 -4.43
N ARG A 40 1.56 8.96 -3.29
CA ARG A 40 2.87 8.53 -2.80
C ARG A 40 2.90 7.05 -2.44
N ALA A 41 1.83 6.54 -1.82
CA ALA A 41 1.69 5.12 -1.52
C ALA A 41 1.63 4.28 -2.80
N TRP A 42 0.92 4.75 -3.84
CA TRP A 42 0.88 4.11 -5.15
C TRP A 42 2.26 4.06 -5.82
N MET A 43 3.04 5.14 -5.76
CA MET A 43 4.42 5.14 -6.26
C MET A 43 5.32 4.17 -5.49
N LEU A 44 5.22 4.14 -4.16
CA LEU A 44 5.97 3.19 -3.31
C LEU A 44 5.59 1.74 -3.60
N TYR A 45 4.30 1.48 -3.81
CA TYR A 45 3.78 0.18 -4.20
C TYR A 45 4.35 -0.25 -5.56
N ALA A 46 4.47 0.65 -6.53
CA ALA A 46 5.05 0.31 -7.83
C ALA A 46 6.53 -0.16 -7.75
N THR A 47 7.30 0.30 -6.77
CA THR A 47 8.75 0.02 -6.67
C THR A 47 9.15 -0.91 -5.52
N SER A 48 8.21 -1.34 -4.69
CA SER A 48 8.46 -2.21 -3.53
C SER A 48 7.83 -3.60 -3.68
N LYS A 49 8.12 -4.48 -2.72
CA LYS A 49 7.45 -5.79 -2.58
C LYS A 49 6.30 -5.76 -1.56
N ALA A 50 6.06 -4.63 -0.90
CA ALA A 50 5.02 -4.46 0.10
C ALA A 50 3.62 -4.47 -0.54
N ASP A 51 2.58 -4.87 0.19
CA ASP A 51 1.21 -4.74 -0.31
C ASP A 51 0.77 -3.27 -0.30
N PHE A 52 -0.24 -2.93 -1.11
CA PHE A 52 -0.66 -1.53 -1.25
C PHE A 52 -1.14 -0.94 0.09
N ALA A 53 -1.82 -1.75 0.91
CA ALA A 53 -2.25 -1.35 2.25
C ALA A 53 -1.06 -1.00 3.16
N ASP A 54 0.02 -1.78 3.12
CA ASP A 54 1.24 -1.50 3.88
C ASP A 54 1.87 -0.17 3.43
N CYS A 55 1.98 0.05 2.12
CA CYS A 55 2.48 1.32 1.58
C CYS A 55 1.61 2.51 1.99
N LEU A 56 0.27 2.34 2.00
CA LEU A 56 -0.66 3.40 2.36
C LEU A 56 -0.56 3.77 3.84
N ILE A 57 -0.54 2.76 4.71
CA ILE A 57 -0.41 2.95 6.16
C ILE A 57 0.94 3.60 6.47
N GLU A 58 2.04 3.12 5.89
CA GLU A 58 3.34 3.73 6.12
C GLU A 58 3.38 5.20 5.68
N ARG A 59 2.90 5.53 4.47
CA ARG A 59 2.86 6.92 4.00
C ARG A 59 1.96 7.81 4.85
N ARG A 60 0.86 7.27 5.39
CA ARG A 60 -0.02 8.00 6.31
C ARG A 60 0.68 8.30 7.64
N CYS A 61 1.32 7.30 8.25
CA CYS A 61 2.09 7.49 9.48
C CYS A 61 3.28 8.44 9.27
N HIS A 62 3.98 8.34 8.15
CA HIS A 62 5.04 9.26 7.78
C HIS A 62 4.51 10.69 7.66
N ALA A 63 3.37 10.90 7.00
CA ALA A 63 2.76 12.23 6.87
C ALA A 63 2.28 12.80 8.21
N ALA A 64 1.94 11.94 9.16
CA ALA A 64 1.61 12.29 10.54
C ALA A 64 2.83 12.41 11.47
N GLU A 65 4.05 12.32 10.91
CA GLU A 65 5.32 12.41 11.66
C GLU A 65 5.39 11.40 12.83
N CYS A 66 4.76 10.24 12.67
CA CYS A 66 4.88 9.18 13.66
C CYS A 66 6.35 8.76 13.78
N HIS A 67 6.91 8.86 14.99
CA HIS A 67 8.29 8.44 15.25
C HIS A 67 8.48 6.95 14.92
N ARG A 68 7.48 6.10 15.21
CA ARG A 68 7.50 4.68 14.87
C ARG A 68 6.11 4.19 14.49
N THR A 69 6.06 3.38 13.45
CA THR A 69 4.87 2.60 13.09
C THR A 69 5.17 1.13 13.32
N MET A 70 4.40 0.50 14.21
CA MET A 70 4.60 -0.89 14.59
C MET A 70 3.66 -1.80 13.80
N THR A 71 4.09 -3.04 13.55
CA THR A 71 3.26 -4.08 12.93
C THR A 71 3.55 -5.44 13.57
N PHE A 72 2.57 -6.33 13.55
CA PHE A 72 2.77 -7.75 13.87
C PHE A 72 3.12 -8.58 12.61
N ASP A 73 2.96 -8.02 11.40
CA ASP A 73 3.31 -8.70 10.16
C ASP A 73 4.81 -8.55 9.87
N VAL A 74 5.51 -9.69 9.92
CA VAL A 74 6.95 -9.78 9.63
C VAL A 74 7.30 -9.28 8.23
N ASN A 75 6.43 -9.44 7.23
CA ASN A 75 6.69 -8.98 5.88
C ASN A 75 6.56 -7.46 5.75
N ALA A 76 5.53 -6.88 6.39
CA ALA A 76 5.36 -5.43 6.43
C ALA A 76 6.57 -4.76 7.12
N ALA A 77 7.06 -5.34 8.23
CA ALA A 77 8.27 -4.89 8.92
C ALA A 77 9.54 -4.92 8.05
N ARG A 78 9.60 -5.80 7.05
CA ARG A 78 10.78 -5.91 6.16
C ARG A 78 10.71 -5.03 4.93
N THR A 79 9.52 -4.63 4.51
CA THR A 79 9.29 -4.10 3.14
C THR A 79 8.68 -2.71 3.09
N ALA A 80 8.09 -2.23 4.18
CA ALA A 80 7.34 -0.98 4.21
C ALA A 80 7.65 -0.13 5.45
N GLY A 81 8.90 -0.12 5.94
CA GLY A 81 9.34 0.82 6.98
C GLY A 81 8.71 0.66 8.37
N PHE A 82 7.92 -0.39 8.59
CA PHE A 82 7.37 -0.72 9.91
C PHE A 82 8.43 -1.35 10.82
N GLN A 83 8.25 -1.21 12.12
CA GLN A 83 9.00 -1.99 13.11
C GLN A 83 8.15 -3.18 13.58
N LEU A 84 8.76 -4.37 13.64
CA LEU A 84 8.09 -5.56 14.18
C LEU A 84 7.87 -5.39 15.68
N LEU A 85 6.63 -5.53 16.12
CA LEU A 85 6.27 -5.53 17.54
C LEU A 85 6.66 -6.88 18.16
N GLN A 86 7.44 -6.83 19.25
CA GLN A 86 7.96 -8.00 19.98
C GLN A 86 7.09 -8.33 21.19
#